data_AF-A0A0L7CXW9-F1
#
_entry.id   AF-A0A0L7CXW9-F1
#
_cell.length_a   1.000
_cell.length_b   1.000
_cell.length_c   1.000
_cell.angle_alpha   90.00
_cell.angle_beta   90.00
_cell.angle_gamma   90.00
#
_symmetry.space_group_name_H-M   'P 1'
#
loop_
_entity.id
_entity.type
_entity.pdbx_description
1 polymer ?
#
loop_
_entity_poly.entity_id
_entity_poly.type
_entity_poly.pdbx_seq_one_letter_code
_entity_poly.pdbx_strand_id
1 'polypeptide(L)'
;MKTTPIYGISYIEGGDLVSNAAAGFKKAAETTEAALKLVDQRSTVEGVKPVIAGTLARLATMRGATGQTGYVTSDGNNNGPYCWNGSAWVKYAQNTQINSLQSQIAAITQGYEFGVAAASTDPNGVATVNWVRHSTSPQAMLVMLARTSSDDLNRFLSPMVYELTNNGAQVRFRRNDSNAWAGNQPTKFYWLALWK
;
A
#
# COMPACT_ATOMS: atom_id res chain seq x y z
N MET A 1 39.17 25.47 24.95
CA MET A 1 37.75 25.34 24.52
C MET A 1 37.66 25.88 23.10
N LYS A 2 36.92 25.22 22.22
CA LYS A 2 36.69 25.70 20.84
C LYS A 2 35.22 25.93 20.60
N THR A 3 34.92 26.68 19.55
CA THR A 3 33.56 27.06 19.20
C THR A 3 33.26 26.72 17.76
N THR A 4 32.00 26.46 17.45
CA THR A 4 31.55 26.33 16.07
C THR A 4 31.54 27.69 15.35
N PRO A 5 31.75 27.74 14.02
CA PRO A 5 32.01 28.98 13.28
C PRO A 5 30.82 29.93 13.08
N ILE A 6 29.56 29.49 13.18
CA ILE A 6 28.38 30.30 12.85
C ILE A 6 27.72 30.87 14.12
N TYR A 7 27.45 30.00 15.09
CA TYR A 7 26.73 30.36 16.33
C TYR A 7 27.61 30.25 17.58
N GLY A 8 28.90 29.93 17.43
CA GLY A 8 29.84 29.99 18.56
C GLY A 8 29.61 28.93 19.63
N ILE A 9 29.05 27.75 19.29
CA ILE A 9 28.72 26.72 20.27
C ILE A 9 30.01 26.09 20.81
N SER A 10 30.22 26.25 22.12
CA SER A 10 31.43 25.78 22.79
C SER A 10 31.49 24.26 22.92
N TYR A 11 32.65 23.68 22.63
CA TYR A 11 32.98 22.28 22.86
C TYR A 11 34.41 22.13 23.41
N ILE A 12 34.66 21.00 24.07
CA ILE A 12 35.96 20.67 24.68
C ILE A 12 36.81 19.90 23.66
N GLU A 13 38.09 20.25 23.56
CA GLU A 13 39.09 19.48 22.79
C GLU A 13 39.96 18.66 23.76
N GLY A 14 40.32 17.44 23.34
CA GLY A 14 40.94 16.45 24.21
C GLY A 14 42.42 16.74 24.46
N GLY A 15 42.73 17.43 25.55
CA GLY A 15 44.05 17.42 26.18
C GLY A 15 44.11 16.54 27.44
N ASP A 16 42.98 16.39 28.14
CA ASP A 16 42.92 15.73 29.44
C ASP A 16 41.52 15.15 29.71
N LEU A 17 41.03 14.32 28.79
CA LEU A 17 39.80 13.57 29.00
C LEU A 17 40.02 12.12 28.62
N VAL A 18 39.61 11.23 29.51
CA VAL A 18 39.55 9.79 29.26
C VAL A 18 38.58 9.56 28.08
N SER A 19 39.04 8.88 27.03
CA SER A 19 38.24 8.36 25.90
C SER A 19 37.66 9.37 24.88
N ASN A 20 37.08 8.83 23.80
CA ASN A 20 36.48 9.50 22.62
C ASN A 20 35.41 10.59 22.91
N ALA A 21 35.19 10.96 24.16
CA ALA A 21 34.21 11.96 24.61
C ALA A 21 34.43 13.32 23.93
N ALA A 22 35.67 13.79 23.79
CA ALA A 22 35.97 15.04 23.09
C ALA A 22 35.49 15.05 21.63
N ALA A 23 35.63 13.93 20.92
CA ALA A 23 35.10 13.78 19.57
C ALA A 23 33.56 13.79 19.55
N GLY A 24 32.93 13.18 20.56
CA GLY A 24 31.47 13.22 20.76
C GLY A 24 30.94 14.64 20.97
N PHE A 25 31.57 15.42 21.86
CA PHE A 25 31.19 16.81 22.12
C PHE A 25 31.37 17.71 20.89
N LYS A 26 32.47 17.53 20.15
CA LYS A 26 32.66 18.24 18.88
C LYS A 26 31.54 17.93 17.87
N LYS A 27 31.25 16.64 17.65
CA LYS A 27 30.20 16.21 16.72
C LYS A 27 28.82 16.74 17.14
N ALA A 28 28.53 16.74 18.44
CA ALA A 28 27.28 17.27 18.98
C ALA A 28 27.15 18.78 18.72
N ALA A 29 28.22 19.56 18.96
CA ALA A 29 28.24 20.99 18.70
C ALA A 29 28.05 21.30 17.20
N GLU A 30 28.78 20.62 16.32
CA GLU A 30 28.66 20.78 14.86
C GLU A 30 27.26 20.40 14.35
N THR A 31 26.67 19.32 14.88
CA THR A 31 25.31 18.91 14.53
C THR A 31 24.27 19.93 15.00
N THR A 32 24.44 20.48 16.21
CA THR A 32 23.55 21.50 16.76
C THR A 32 23.63 22.79 15.92
N GLU A 33 24.83 23.23 15.55
CA GLU A 33 25.01 24.37 14.66
C GLU A 33 24.35 24.15 13.29
N ALA A 34 24.52 22.97 12.70
CA ALA A 34 23.88 22.64 11.42
C ALA A 34 22.35 22.67 11.52
N ALA A 35 21.77 22.18 12.63
CA ALA A 35 20.35 22.22 12.87
C ALA A 35 19.83 23.66 13.05
N LEU A 36 20.53 24.49 13.83
CA LEU A 36 20.19 25.90 14.02
C LEU A 36 20.24 26.67 12.70
N LYS A 37 21.27 26.42 11.88
CA LYS A 37 21.40 27.03 10.55
C LYS A 37 20.20 26.70 9.66
N LEU A 38 19.74 25.45 9.71
CA LEU A 38 18.56 25.02 8.94
C LEU A 38 17.27 25.69 9.44
N VAL A 39 17.12 25.85 10.76
CA VAL A 39 15.97 26.56 11.37
C VAL A 39 15.97 28.04 10.98
N ASP A 40 17.13 28.69 11.03
CA ASP A 40 17.29 30.09 10.68
C ASP A 40 16.97 30.33 9.19
N GLN A 41 17.53 29.50 8.30
CA GLN A 41 17.22 29.54 6.86
C GLN A 41 15.72 29.42 6.58
N ARG A 42 15.01 28.53 7.29
CA ARG A 42 13.55 28.37 7.19
C ARG A 42 12.76 29.56 7.72
N SER A 43 13.34 30.32 8.65
CA SER A 43 12.71 31.46 9.31
C SER A 43 12.92 32.78 8.54
N THR A 44 13.76 32.78 7.49
CA THR A 44 13.90 33.92 6.58
C THR A 44 12.69 34.07 5.68
N VAL A 45 12.40 35.30 5.23
CA VAL A 45 11.33 35.58 4.25
C VAL A 45 11.50 34.75 2.98
N GLU A 46 12.74 34.53 2.53
CA GLU A 46 13.03 33.68 1.37
C GLU A 46 12.78 32.19 1.63
N GLY A 47 13.04 31.69 2.84
CA GLY A 47 12.76 30.31 3.23
C GLY A 47 11.27 29.99 3.41
N VAL A 48 10.46 31.00 3.79
CA VAL A 48 9.00 30.89 3.95
C VAL A 48 8.26 31.08 2.62
N LYS A 49 8.77 31.96 1.74
CA LYS A 49 8.10 32.27 0.47
C LYS A 49 8.13 31.06 -0.48
N PRO A 50 7.00 30.71 -1.12
CA PRO A 50 7.01 29.69 -2.16
C PRO A 50 7.90 30.08 -3.34
N VAL A 51 8.69 29.14 -3.84
CA VAL A 51 9.50 29.32 -5.05
C VAL A 51 8.59 29.14 -6.28
N ILE A 52 8.41 30.21 -7.06
CA ILE A 52 7.50 30.19 -8.22
C ILE A 52 8.31 30.08 -9.52
N ALA A 53 7.92 29.16 -10.40
CA ALA A 53 8.50 29.01 -11.72
C ALA A 53 7.42 28.80 -12.80
N GLY A 54 7.75 29.18 -14.04
CA GLY A 54 6.91 28.87 -15.19
C GLY A 54 6.90 27.37 -15.51
N THR A 55 8.06 26.71 -15.42
CA THR A 55 8.23 25.30 -15.77
C THR A 55 8.92 24.48 -14.69
N LEU A 56 8.69 23.17 -14.70
CA LEU A 56 9.38 22.26 -13.79
C LEU A 56 10.89 22.27 -14.02
N ALA A 57 11.32 22.34 -15.29
CA ALA A 57 12.74 22.48 -15.62
C ALA A 57 13.34 23.74 -14.98
N ARG A 58 12.62 24.86 -14.99
CA ARG A 58 13.07 26.10 -14.34
C ARG A 58 13.08 25.96 -12.82
N LEU A 59 12.05 25.35 -12.23
CA LEU A 59 12.00 25.07 -10.80
C LEU A 59 13.17 24.18 -10.37
N ALA A 60 13.52 23.15 -11.15
CA ALA A 60 14.62 22.23 -10.89
C ALA A 60 16.00 22.92 -10.83
N THR A 61 16.18 24.06 -11.50
CA THR A 61 17.41 24.88 -11.38
C THR A 61 17.46 25.73 -10.11
N MET A 62 16.33 25.90 -9.43
CA MET A 62 16.23 26.67 -8.19
C MET A 62 16.43 25.73 -7.00
N ARG A 63 17.26 26.11 -6.03
CA ARG A 63 17.38 25.39 -4.76
C ARG A 63 16.39 25.98 -3.75
N GLY A 64 15.75 25.10 -2.97
CA GLY A 64 14.95 25.48 -1.81
C GLY A 64 15.60 25.03 -0.50
N ALA A 65 15.09 25.52 0.62
CA ALA A 65 15.32 24.91 1.92
C ALA A 65 14.52 23.59 2.04
N THR A 66 15.02 22.60 2.78
CA THR A 66 14.28 21.33 2.97
C THR A 66 12.92 21.57 3.61
N GLY A 67 11.85 21.18 2.92
CA GLY A 67 10.45 21.41 3.28
C GLY A 67 9.82 22.66 2.65
N GLN A 68 10.59 23.47 1.92
CA GLN A 68 10.06 24.66 1.25
C GLN A 68 9.09 24.28 0.14
N THR A 69 8.02 25.07 -0.01
CA THR A 69 7.04 24.92 -1.08
C THR A 69 7.53 25.58 -2.37
N GLY A 70 7.32 24.90 -3.50
CA GLY A 70 7.50 25.45 -4.85
C GLY A 70 6.19 25.36 -5.62
N TYR A 71 6.04 26.15 -6.68
CA TYR A 71 4.84 26.12 -7.53
C TYR A 71 5.19 26.34 -9.01
N VAL A 72 4.70 25.44 -9.86
CA VAL A 72 4.83 25.52 -11.33
C VAL A 72 3.52 26.02 -11.92
N THR A 73 3.60 27.01 -12.82
CA THR A 73 2.43 27.77 -13.28
C THR A 73 2.06 27.55 -14.76
N SER A 74 3.00 27.17 -15.63
CA SER A 74 2.79 27.17 -17.09
C SER A 74 3.50 26.03 -17.83
N ASP A 75 3.31 24.79 -17.37
CA ASP A 75 3.98 23.57 -17.85
C ASP A 75 3.04 22.35 -17.85
N GLY A 76 1.76 22.59 -18.17
CA GLY A 76 0.75 21.54 -18.37
C GLY A 76 0.59 20.61 -17.16
N ASN A 77 0.82 19.30 -17.37
CA ASN A 77 0.72 18.28 -16.31
C ASN A 77 1.73 18.48 -15.18
N ASN A 78 2.77 19.29 -15.35
CA ASN A 78 3.71 19.64 -14.29
C ASN A 78 3.21 20.79 -13.41
N ASN A 79 2.10 21.44 -13.76
CA ASN A 79 1.56 22.53 -12.94
C ASN A 79 1.17 22.07 -11.54
N GLY A 80 1.28 23.01 -10.60
CA GLY A 80 0.86 22.84 -9.21
C GLY A 80 2.02 22.87 -8.22
N PRO A 81 1.73 22.48 -6.96
CA PRO A 81 2.67 22.62 -5.86
C PRO A 81 3.70 21.48 -5.82
N TYR A 82 4.90 21.81 -5.34
CA TYR A 82 6.04 20.93 -5.10
C TYR A 82 6.63 21.17 -3.71
N CYS A 83 7.38 20.22 -3.16
CA CYS A 83 8.19 20.39 -1.96
C CYS A 83 9.67 20.08 -2.26
N TRP A 84 10.59 20.87 -1.71
CA TRP A 84 12.02 20.55 -1.76
C TRP A 84 12.36 19.50 -0.70
N ASN A 85 12.81 18.32 -1.10
CA ASN A 85 13.13 17.22 -0.18
C ASN A 85 14.58 17.24 0.35
N GLY A 86 15.35 18.28 0.03
CA GLY A 86 16.79 18.37 0.31
C GLY A 86 17.67 18.14 -0.91
N SER A 87 17.15 17.48 -1.95
CA SER A 87 17.89 17.14 -3.17
C SER A 87 17.17 17.49 -4.47
N ALA A 88 15.83 17.47 -4.46
CA ALA A 88 14.99 17.75 -5.63
C ALA A 88 13.62 18.30 -5.23
N TRP A 89 12.94 18.92 -6.20
CA TRP A 89 11.53 19.28 -6.09
C TRP A 89 10.66 18.06 -6.38
N VAL A 90 9.88 17.64 -5.39
CA VAL A 90 8.94 16.52 -5.49
C VAL A 90 7.52 17.07 -5.57
N LYS A 91 6.73 16.58 -6.51
CA LYS A 91 5.36 17.07 -6.71
C LYS A 91 4.45 16.60 -5.59
N TYR A 92 3.54 17.47 -5.12
CA TYR A 92 2.44 17.00 -4.28
C TYR A 92 1.44 16.20 -5.13
N ALA A 93 0.93 15.10 -4.58
CA ALA A 93 -0.11 14.32 -5.23
C ALA A 93 -1.37 15.19 -5.43
N GLN A 94 -1.88 15.23 -6.65
CA GLN A 94 -3.14 15.92 -6.96
C GLN A 94 -4.33 15.00 -6.64
N ASN A 95 -5.46 15.57 -6.23
CA ASN A 95 -6.69 14.80 -5.98
C ASN A 95 -7.11 13.96 -7.20
N THR A 96 -6.86 14.44 -8.41
CA THR A 96 -7.10 13.68 -9.65
C THR A 96 -6.30 12.38 -9.71
N GLN A 97 -5.03 12.39 -9.28
CA GLN A 97 -4.18 11.21 -9.22
C GLN A 97 -4.64 10.24 -8.13
N ILE A 98 -5.03 10.77 -6.96
CA ILE A 98 -5.59 9.97 -5.86
C ILE A 98 -6.90 9.30 -6.29
N ASN A 99 -7.81 10.06 -6.90
CA ASN A 99 -9.08 9.54 -7.40
C ASN A 99 -8.87 8.48 -8.49
N SER A 100 -7.92 8.69 -9.40
CA SER A 100 -7.58 7.68 -10.42
C SER A 100 -7.09 6.38 -9.78
N LEU A 101 -6.24 6.45 -8.75
CA LEU A 101 -5.78 5.26 -8.03
C LEU A 101 -6.93 4.57 -7.30
N GLN A 102 -7.81 5.32 -6.65
CA GLN A 102 -9.00 4.78 -5.99
C GLN A 102 -9.93 4.07 -6.99
N SER A 103 -10.17 4.66 -8.16
CA SER A 103 -10.96 4.05 -9.23
C SER A 103 -10.32 2.77 -9.77
N GLN A 104 -8.99 2.74 -9.93
CA GLN A 104 -8.27 1.53 -10.36
C GLN A 104 -8.38 0.41 -9.30
N ILE A 105 -8.22 0.74 -8.01
CA ILE A 105 -8.39 -0.22 -6.91
C ILE A 105 -9.84 -0.73 -6.86
N ALA A 106 -10.83 0.16 -7.05
CA ALA A 106 -12.23 -0.22 -7.10
C ALA A 106 -12.52 -1.17 -8.27
N ALA A 107 -11.98 -0.89 -9.46
CA ALA A 107 -12.14 -1.76 -10.63
C ALA A 107 -11.50 -3.15 -10.40
N ILE A 108 -10.32 -3.21 -9.80
CA ILE A 108 -9.66 -4.49 -9.45
C ILE A 108 -10.52 -5.27 -8.44
N THR A 109 -11.09 -4.60 -7.44
CA THR A 109 -11.84 -5.26 -6.36
C THR A 109 -13.28 -5.61 -6.72
N GLN A 110 -13.86 -5.00 -7.76
CA GLN A 110 -15.16 -5.35 -8.31
C GLN A 110 -15.12 -6.53 -9.31
N GLY A 111 -13.96 -6.89 -9.85
CA GLY A 111 -13.88 -7.95 -10.86
C GLY A 111 -13.96 -9.37 -10.29
N TYR A 112 -13.84 -9.55 -8.97
CA TYR A 112 -13.80 -10.88 -8.38
C TYR A 112 -14.14 -10.93 -6.87
N GLU A 113 -14.63 -12.10 -6.46
CA GLU A 113 -14.70 -12.53 -5.06
C GLU A 113 -14.05 -13.90 -4.93
N PHE A 114 -13.40 -14.17 -3.81
CA PHE A 114 -12.81 -15.46 -3.54
C PHE A 114 -12.89 -15.77 -2.05
N GLY A 115 -12.81 -17.05 -1.71
CA GLY A 115 -12.84 -17.45 -0.32
C GLY A 115 -12.67 -18.95 -0.11
N VAL A 116 -12.87 -19.34 1.13
CA VAL A 116 -12.91 -20.74 1.57
C VAL A 116 -14.28 -20.99 2.18
N ALA A 117 -14.96 -22.02 1.71
CA ALA A 117 -16.18 -22.51 2.32
C ALA A 117 -15.89 -23.81 3.08
N ALA A 118 -16.41 -23.91 4.30
CA ALA A 118 -16.44 -25.15 5.08
C ALA A 118 -17.91 -25.42 5.43
N ALA A 119 -18.48 -26.47 4.84
CA ALA A 119 -19.90 -26.76 4.94
C ALA A 119 -20.16 -28.27 4.86
N SER A 120 -21.25 -28.72 5.47
CA SER A 120 -21.81 -30.04 5.16
C SER A 120 -22.67 -29.90 3.91
N THR A 121 -22.50 -30.82 2.97
CA THR A 121 -23.40 -30.88 1.82
C THR A 121 -24.81 -31.30 2.24
N ASP A 122 -25.81 -30.88 1.49
CA ASP A 122 -27.18 -31.37 1.62
C ASP A 122 -27.31 -32.84 1.14
N PRO A 123 -28.50 -33.47 1.21
CA PRO A 123 -28.68 -34.84 0.70
C PRO A 123 -28.37 -35.04 -0.79
N ASN A 124 -28.38 -33.97 -1.59
CA ASN A 124 -28.05 -33.98 -3.01
C ASN A 124 -26.57 -33.65 -3.29
N GLY A 125 -25.74 -33.52 -2.25
CA GLY A 125 -24.33 -33.21 -2.38
C GLY A 125 -24.02 -31.74 -2.68
N VAL A 126 -24.93 -30.81 -2.36
CA VAL A 126 -24.78 -29.36 -2.60
C VAL A 126 -24.22 -28.65 -1.37
N ALA A 127 -23.22 -27.78 -1.57
CA ALA A 127 -22.83 -26.73 -0.65
C ALA A 127 -23.04 -25.36 -1.31
N THR A 128 -23.49 -24.35 -0.55
CA THR A 128 -23.79 -23.01 -1.07
C THR A 128 -22.70 -22.02 -0.68
N VAL A 129 -22.37 -21.12 -1.61
CA VAL A 129 -21.56 -19.92 -1.39
C VAL A 129 -22.45 -18.71 -1.59
N ASN A 130 -22.40 -17.72 -0.70
CA ASN A 130 -23.12 -16.46 -0.86
C ASN A 130 -22.14 -15.35 -1.26
N TRP A 131 -22.55 -14.48 -2.17
CA TRP A 131 -21.78 -13.30 -2.54
C TRP A 131 -21.85 -12.26 -1.43
N VAL A 132 -20.74 -11.56 -1.20
CA VAL A 132 -20.65 -10.55 -0.13
C VAL A 132 -20.71 -9.13 -0.69
N ARG A 133 -20.13 -8.92 -1.86
CA ARG A 133 -19.95 -7.61 -2.52
C ARG A 133 -20.75 -7.47 -3.82
N HIS A 134 -21.30 -8.56 -4.34
CA HIS A 134 -22.11 -8.57 -5.56
C HIS A 134 -23.57 -8.98 -5.32
N SER A 135 -24.46 -8.35 -6.08
CA SER A 135 -25.90 -8.67 -6.14
C SER A 135 -26.34 -9.21 -7.51
N THR A 136 -25.36 -9.56 -8.35
CA THR A 136 -25.55 -10.10 -9.70
C THR A 136 -24.77 -11.39 -9.84
N SER A 137 -25.20 -12.28 -10.73
CA SER A 137 -24.50 -13.54 -10.97
C SER A 137 -23.12 -13.28 -11.61
N PRO A 138 -22.05 -13.97 -11.16
CA PRO A 138 -20.75 -13.87 -11.80
C PRO A 138 -20.79 -14.45 -13.22
N GLN A 139 -19.84 -14.04 -14.05
CA GLN A 139 -19.63 -14.60 -15.38
C GLN A 139 -19.04 -16.01 -15.31
N ALA A 140 -18.18 -16.26 -14.32
CA ALA A 140 -17.55 -17.56 -14.11
C ALA A 140 -17.21 -17.78 -12.63
N MET A 141 -17.09 -19.05 -12.25
CA MET A 141 -16.58 -19.44 -10.94
C MET A 141 -15.68 -20.66 -11.08
N LEU A 142 -14.59 -20.67 -10.33
CA LEU A 142 -13.70 -21.80 -10.17
C LEU A 142 -13.85 -22.34 -8.74
N VAL A 143 -13.82 -23.67 -8.61
CA VAL A 143 -13.90 -24.36 -7.33
C VAL A 143 -12.79 -25.40 -7.26
N MET A 144 -12.20 -25.53 -6.07
CA MET A 144 -11.15 -26.50 -5.81
C MET A 144 -11.33 -27.09 -4.41
N LEU A 145 -11.24 -28.41 -4.31
CA LEU A 145 -11.33 -29.07 -3.01
C LEU A 145 -10.13 -28.65 -2.15
N ALA A 146 -10.39 -28.25 -0.92
CA ALA A 146 -9.35 -28.01 0.06
C ALA A 146 -9.03 -29.34 0.76
N ARG A 147 -7.75 -29.53 1.12
CA ARG A 147 -7.36 -30.70 1.90
C ARG A 147 -8.13 -30.74 3.23
N THR A 148 -8.80 -31.85 3.47
CA THR A 148 -9.46 -32.21 4.73
C THR A 148 -8.58 -33.19 5.51
N SER A 149 -8.89 -33.42 6.79
CA SER A 149 -8.18 -34.42 7.61
C SER A 149 -8.54 -35.87 7.26
N SER A 150 -9.56 -36.09 6.43
CA SER A 150 -9.95 -37.40 5.94
C SER A 150 -9.36 -37.65 4.56
N ASP A 151 -8.46 -38.63 4.47
CA ASP A 151 -7.84 -39.00 3.20
C ASP A 151 -8.87 -39.54 2.20
N ASP A 152 -9.93 -40.21 2.67
CA ASP A 152 -11.01 -40.71 1.80
C ASP A 152 -11.85 -39.57 1.19
N LEU A 153 -12.18 -38.53 1.97
CA LEU A 153 -12.89 -37.36 1.42
C LEU A 153 -12.04 -36.60 0.41
N ASN A 154 -10.72 -36.51 0.63
CA ASN A 154 -9.80 -35.86 -0.31
C ASN A 154 -9.64 -36.65 -1.61
N ARG A 155 -9.63 -37.98 -1.52
CA ARG A 155 -9.41 -38.86 -2.68
C ARG A 155 -10.65 -39.00 -3.55
N PHE A 156 -11.83 -39.01 -2.93
CA PHE A 156 -13.04 -39.40 -3.63
C PHE A 156 -13.98 -38.25 -3.98
N LEU A 157 -13.78 -37.03 -3.48
CA LEU A 157 -14.68 -35.92 -3.81
C LEU A 157 -14.14 -35.06 -4.95
N SER A 158 -15.01 -34.82 -5.94
CA SER A 158 -14.76 -33.85 -6.99
C SER A 158 -15.81 -32.74 -6.94
N PRO A 159 -15.41 -31.48 -6.67
CA PRO A 159 -16.31 -30.35 -6.70
C PRO A 159 -16.61 -29.93 -8.14
N MET A 160 -17.82 -29.44 -8.36
CA MET A 160 -18.23 -28.77 -9.59
C MET A 160 -19.13 -27.58 -9.27
N VAL A 161 -18.96 -26.49 -10.01
CA VAL A 161 -19.96 -25.41 -10.01
C VAL A 161 -21.22 -25.95 -10.66
N TYR A 162 -22.31 -25.99 -9.91
CA TYR A 162 -23.58 -26.52 -10.39
C TYR A 162 -24.48 -25.40 -10.90
N GLU A 163 -24.58 -24.30 -10.13
CA GLU A 163 -25.43 -23.17 -10.47
C GLU A 163 -24.81 -21.87 -9.97
N LEU A 164 -24.87 -20.82 -10.80
CA LEU A 164 -24.54 -19.45 -10.43
C LEU A 164 -25.83 -18.64 -10.37
N THR A 165 -26.01 -17.89 -9.29
CA THR A 165 -27.20 -17.07 -9.06
C THR A 165 -26.78 -15.66 -8.68
N ASN A 166 -27.75 -14.73 -8.59
CA ASN A 166 -27.48 -13.35 -8.23
C ASN A 166 -26.97 -13.15 -6.80
N ASN A 167 -27.23 -14.09 -5.90
CA ASN A 167 -26.89 -13.95 -4.48
C ASN A 167 -25.88 -15.00 -4.00
N GLY A 168 -25.52 -15.95 -4.86
CA GLY A 168 -24.62 -17.03 -4.49
C GLY A 168 -24.41 -18.05 -5.61
N ALA A 169 -23.76 -19.15 -5.26
CA ALA A 169 -23.58 -20.30 -6.13
C ALA A 169 -23.82 -21.61 -5.37
N GLN A 170 -24.26 -22.61 -6.11
CA GLN A 170 -24.30 -23.99 -5.65
C GLN A 170 -23.09 -24.73 -6.18
N VAL A 171 -22.34 -25.36 -5.28
CA VAL A 171 -21.23 -26.25 -5.60
C VAL A 171 -21.66 -27.66 -5.24
N ARG A 172 -21.62 -28.58 -6.22
CA ARG A 172 -21.94 -29.98 -5.99
C ARG A 172 -20.68 -30.83 -5.89
N PHE A 173 -20.78 -31.89 -5.09
CA PHE A 173 -19.69 -32.84 -4.87
C PHE A 173 -20.11 -34.21 -5.35
N ARG A 174 -19.37 -34.74 -6.32
CA ARG A 174 -19.54 -36.10 -6.80
C ARG A 174 -18.50 -37.00 -6.17
N ARG A 175 -18.90 -38.23 -5.83
CA ARG A 175 -17.97 -39.27 -5.41
C ARG A 175 -17.38 -39.98 -6.61
N ASN A 176 -16.06 -40.11 -6.67
CA ASN A 176 -15.33 -40.75 -7.77
C ASN A 176 -15.40 -42.28 -7.72
N ASP A 177 -15.62 -42.87 -6.54
CA ASP A 177 -15.67 -44.31 -6.34
C ASP A 177 -17.03 -44.93 -6.74
N SER A 178 -18.11 -44.22 -6.47
CA SER A 178 -19.49 -44.69 -6.57
C SER A 178 -20.31 -43.94 -7.60
N ASN A 179 -19.76 -42.85 -8.16
CA ASN A 179 -20.46 -41.92 -9.06
C ASN A 179 -21.71 -41.26 -8.47
N ALA A 180 -22.00 -41.49 -7.19
CA ALA A 180 -23.12 -40.92 -6.47
C ALA A 180 -22.84 -39.48 -6.01
N TRP A 181 -23.90 -38.74 -5.69
CA TRP A 181 -23.77 -37.45 -5.02
C TRP A 181 -23.28 -37.65 -3.59
N ALA A 182 -22.34 -36.81 -3.17
CA ALA A 182 -21.75 -36.85 -1.84
C ALA A 182 -22.68 -36.16 -0.83
N GLY A 183 -23.82 -36.78 -0.52
CA GLY A 183 -24.82 -36.23 0.40
C GLY A 183 -24.40 -36.28 1.86
N ASN A 184 -24.75 -35.25 2.63
CA ASN A 184 -24.46 -35.12 4.07
C ASN A 184 -22.97 -35.30 4.40
N GLN A 185 -22.08 -34.83 3.52
CA GLN A 185 -20.63 -34.96 3.69
C GLN A 185 -20.03 -33.62 4.14
N PRO A 186 -19.13 -33.64 5.15
CA PRO A 186 -18.35 -32.46 5.47
C PRO A 186 -17.38 -32.16 4.31
N THR A 187 -17.41 -30.93 3.83
CA THR A 187 -16.56 -30.46 2.73
C THR A 187 -15.87 -29.16 3.10
N LYS A 188 -14.69 -28.97 2.52
CA LYS A 188 -13.97 -27.71 2.54
C LYS A 188 -13.43 -27.44 1.15
N PHE A 189 -13.64 -26.23 0.62
CA PHE A 189 -13.23 -25.90 -0.73
C PHE A 189 -12.89 -24.42 -0.88
N TYR A 190 -11.95 -24.14 -1.79
CA TYR A 190 -11.63 -22.82 -2.27
C TYR A 190 -12.53 -22.46 -3.43
N TRP A 191 -12.90 -21.19 -3.53
CA TRP A 191 -13.66 -20.67 -4.67
C TRP A 191 -13.14 -19.31 -5.10
N LEU A 192 -13.28 -19.03 -6.40
CA LEU A 192 -13.00 -17.75 -7.05
C LEU A 192 -14.12 -17.50 -8.06
N ALA A 193 -14.90 -16.44 -7.86
CA ALA A 193 -15.94 -15.99 -8.76
C ALA A 193 -15.51 -14.67 -9.43
N LEU A 194 -15.84 -14.53 -10.72
CA LEU A 194 -15.36 -13.44 -11.58
C LEU A 194 -16.56 -12.68 -12.18
N TRP A 195 -16.56 -11.36 -12.03
CA TRP A 195 -17.54 -10.43 -12.59
C TRP A 195 -16.89 -9.57 -13.68
N LYS A 196 -17.73 -9.05 -14.58
CA LYS A 196 -17.33 -8.11 -15.64
C LYS A 196 -17.73 -6.69 -15.27
#